data_AF-A0A224YEL7-F1
#
_entry.id   AF-A0A224YEL7-F1
#
_cell.length_a   1.000
_cell.length_b   1.000
_cell.length_c   1.000
_cell.angle_alpha   90.00
_cell.angle_beta   90.00
_cell.angle_gamma   90.00
#
_symmetry.space_group_name_H-M   'P 1'
#
loop_
_entity.id
_entity.type
_entity.pdbx_description
1 polymer ?
#
loop_
_entity_poly.entity_id
_entity_poly.type
_entity_poly.pdbx_seq_one_letter_code
_entity_poly.pdbx_strand_id
1 'polypeptide(L)'
;MKKSRWNIATSTSVDSYRFFVLFSDANCLILAENLLSPGRYRPWLRCSMWLPRHRITKPPKCCLFVFELLCAYMDDTVEVF
;
A
#
# COMPACT_ATOMS: atom_id res chain seq x y z
N MET A 1 6.04 30.09 -39.89
CA MET A 1 5.46 30.26 -38.54
C MET A 1 4.71 28.98 -38.16
N LYS A 2 5.22 28.18 -37.21
CA LYS A 2 4.54 26.97 -36.70
C LYS A 2 3.80 27.34 -35.41
N LYS A 3 2.46 27.31 -35.41
CA LYS A 3 1.65 27.43 -34.20
C LYS A 3 1.71 26.10 -33.43
N SER A 4 2.35 26.09 -32.26
CA SER A 4 2.26 24.96 -31.32
C SER A 4 0.84 24.92 -30.74
N ARG A 5 0.09 23.90 -31.15
CA ARG A 5 -1.22 23.57 -30.57
C ARG A 5 -0.95 22.76 -29.32
N TRP A 6 -0.97 23.40 -28.15
CA TRP A 6 -0.93 22.70 -26.87
C TRP A 6 -2.26 21.96 -26.70
N ASN A 7 -2.24 20.64 -26.83
CA ASN A 7 -3.35 19.81 -26.40
C ASN A 7 -3.31 19.79 -24.87
N ILE A 8 -4.22 20.51 -24.23
CA ILE A 8 -4.50 20.36 -22.81
C ILE A 8 -4.95 18.91 -22.61
N ALA A 9 -4.08 18.08 -22.05
CA ALA A 9 -4.47 16.79 -21.54
C ALA A 9 -5.40 17.06 -20.35
N THR A 10 -6.71 17.03 -20.60
CA THR A 10 -7.69 16.82 -19.53
C THR A 10 -7.40 15.46 -18.93
N SER A 11 -6.69 15.42 -17.80
CA SER A 11 -6.56 14.21 -17.00
C SER A 11 -7.96 13.90 -16.47
N THR A 12 -8.70 13.07 -17.18
CA THR A 12 -9.86 12.41 -16.63
C THR A 12 -9.36 11.64 -15.40
N SER A 13 -9.68 12.13 -14.21
CA SER A 13 -9.33 11.48 -12.95
C SER A 13 -10.19 10.22 -12.79
N VAL A 14 -9.82 9.14 -13.47
CA VAL A 14 -10.66 7.92 -13.56
C VAL A 14 -10.44 6.96 -12.39
N ASP A 15 -9.38 7.06 -11.60
CA ASP A 15 -9.11 6.06 -10.56
C ASP A 15 -8.96 6.70 -9.16
N SER A 16 -10.05 6.70 -8.39
CA SER A 16 -9.99 6.98 -6.95
C SER A 16 -9.59 5.72 -6.19
N TYR A 17 -8.34 5.64 -5.76
CA TYR A 17 -7.86 4.53 -4.93
C TYR A 17 -8.21 4.75 -3.45
N ARG A 18 -8.70 3.71 -2.78
CA ARG A 18 -8.93 3.71 -1.34
C ARG A 18 -8.03 2.66 -0.70
N PHE A 19 -7.35 3.07 0.36
CA PHE A 19 -6.46 2.21 1.13
C PHE A 19 -6.89 2.19 2.59
N PHE A 20 -6.80 1.03 3.21
CA PHE A 20 -6.87 0.91 4.67
C PHE A 20 -5.55 1.36 5.27
N VAL A 21 -5.60 2.21 6.28
CA VAL A 21 -4.43 2.54 7.10
C VAL A 21 -4.32 1.48 8.18
N LEU A 22 -3.36 0.57 8.04
CA LEU A 22 -3.15 -0.50 9.02
C LEU A 22 -2.30 -0.03 10.21
N PHE A 23 -1.35 0.87 9.95
CA PHE A 23 -0.49 1.45 10.99
C PHE A 23 0.09 2.79 10.54
N SER A 24 0.23 3.73 11.47
CA SER A 24 0.86 5.03 11.24
C SER A 24 1.73 5.44 12.43
N ASP A 25 2.98 5.78 12.14
CA ASP A 25 3.98 6.30 13.07
C ASP A 25 4.79 7.41 12.38
N ALA A 26 5.54 8.21 13.15
CA ALA A 26 6.46 9.21 12.61
C ALA A 26 7.52 8.63 11.64
N ASN A 27 7.83 7.34 11.74
CA ASN A 27 8.84 6.70 10.90
C ASN A 27 8.26 5.83 9.77
N CYS A 28 6.98 5.48 9.77
CA CYS A 28 6.38 4.66 8.72
C CYS A 28 4.86 4.76 8.64
N LEU A 29 4.34 4.50 7.44
CA LEU A 29 2.90 4.33 7.17
C LEU A 29 2.70 2.99 6.46
N ILE A 30 1.81 2.15 6.98
CA ILE A 30 1.47 0.85 6.38
C ILE A 30 0.04 0.93 5.86
N LEU A 31 -0.11 0.67 4.56
CA LEU A 31 -1.37 0.74 3.84
C LEU A 31 -1.73 -0.63 3.28
N ALA A 32 -3.02 -0.94 3.19
CA ALA A 32 -3.53 -2.11 2.49
C ALA A 32 -4.59 -1.76 1.45
N GLU A 33 -4.52 -2.44 0.31
CA GLU A 33 -5.55 -2.44 -0.73
C GLU A 33 -6.34 -3.75 -0.64
N ASN A 34 -7.67 -3.66 -0.70
CA ASN A 34 -8.52 -4.84 -0.80
C ASN A 34 -8.57 -5.29 -2.26
N LEU A 35 -7.97 -6.45 -2.55
CA LEU A 35 -8.19 -7.10 -3.83
C LEU A 35 -9.56 -7.78 -3.82
N LEU A 36 -10.57 -7.09 -4.34
CA LEU A 36 -11.83 -7.72 -4.71
C LEU A 36 -11.58 -8.67 -5.88
N SER A 37 -11.07 -9.88 -5.61
CA SER A 37 -10.91 -10.92 -6.61
C SER A 37 -12.21 -11.73 -6.69
N PRO A 38 -13.00 -11.63 -7.78
CA PRO A 38 -14.22 -12.41 -7.91
C PRO A 38 -13.87 -13.90 -7.95
N GLY A 39 -14.32 -14.65 -6.94
CA GLY A 39 -14.20 -16.11 -6.89
C GLY A 39 -13.14 -16.68 -5.93
N ARG A 40 -12.40 -15.86 -5.17
CA ARG A 40 -11.56 -16.35 -4.06
C ARG A 40 -11.96 -15.71 -2.74
N TYR A 41 -12.55 -16.50 -1.86
CA TYR A 41 -12.78 -16.20 -0.43
C TYR A 41 -11.47 -16.17 0.38
N ARG A 42 -10.44 -15.52 -0.14
CA ARG A 42 -9.26 -15.16 0.65
C ARG A 42 -9.01 -13.67 0.43
N PRO A 43 -9.21 -12.82 1.45
CA PRO A 43 -8.92 -11.39 1.35
C PRO A 43 -7.41 -11.21 1.41
N TRP A 44 -6.72 -11.45 0.29
CA TRP A 44 -5.31 -11.09 0.17
C TRP A 44 -5.21 -9.57 0.14
N LEU A 45 -4.91 -8.98 1.30
CA LEU A 45 -4.61 -7.56 1.38
C LEU A 45 -3.26 -7.30 0.70
N ARG A 46 -3.25 -6.47 -0.34
CA ARG A 46 -1.99 -5.98 -0.89
C ARG A 46 -1.48 -4.85 -0.01
N CYS A 47 -0.45 -5.15 0.77
CA CYS A 47 0.16 -4.16 1.64
C CYS A 47 1.29 -3.37 0.97
N SER A 48 1.48 -2.13 1.43
CA SER A 48 2.66 -1.31 1.14
C SER A 48 3.13 -0.61 2.41
N MET A 49 4.46 -0.52 2.59
CA MET A 49 5.07 0.28 3.64
C MET A 49 5.73 1.50 3.03
N TRP A 50 5.45 2.65 3.61
CA TRP A 50 6.01 3.94 3.24
C TRP A 50 6.93 4.42 4.34
N LEU A 51 8.14 4.84 3.97
CA LEU A 51 9.19 5.30 4.87
C LEU A 51 9.64 6.71 4.46
N PRO A 52 9.97 7.59 5.42
CA PRO A 52 10.69 8.82 5.12
C PRO A 52 12.03 8.50 4.43
N ARG A 53 12.47 9.38 3.50
CA ARG A 53 13.67 9.14 2.67
C ARG A 53 14.91 8.70 3.46
N HIS A 54 15.15 9.32 4.61
CA HIS A 54 16.32 9.04 5.46
C HIS A 54 16.28 7.67 6.16
N ARG A 55 15.13 6.96 6.13
CA ARG A 55 14.95 5.63 6.71
C ARG A 55 14.94 4.50 5.68
N ILE A 56 14.90 4.80 4.38
CA ILE A 56 14.79 3.76 3.33
C ILE A 56 16.00 2.81 3.37
N THR A 57 17.21 3.33 3.57
CA THR A 57 18.44 2.52 3.61
C THR A 57 18.58 1.71 4.91
N LYS A 58 17.89 2.13 5.98
CA LYS A 58 17.89 1.44 7.27
C LYS A 58 16.51 1.55 7.93
N PRO A 59 15.53 0.74 7.47
CA PRO A 59 14.18 0.77 8.01
C PRO A 59 14.18 0.45 9.52
N PRO A 60 13.36 1.14 10.33
CA PRO A 60 13.24 0.82 11.75
C PRO A 60 12.68 -0.59 11.95
N LYS A 61 13.26 -1.35 12.90
CA LYS A 61 12.81 -2.71 13.22
C LYS A 61 11.34 -2.78 13.65
N CYS A 62 10.83 -1.75 14.33
CA CYS A 62 9.43 -1.69 14.72
C CYS A 62 8.49 -1.66 13.50
N CYS A 63 8.81 -0.86 12.48
CA CYS A 63 8.03 -0.78 11.25
C CYS A 63 8.05 -2.11 10.49
N LEU A 64 9.22 -2.75 10.37
CA LEU A 64 9.37 -4.07 9.75
C LEU A 64 8.53 -5.13 10.47
N PHE A 65 8.65 -5.18 11.80
CA PHE A 65 7.90 -6.13 12.61
C PHE A 65 6.39 -5.97 12.46
N VAL A 66 5.87 -4.74 12.54
CA VAL A 66 4.43 -4.48 12.38
C VAL A 66 3.95 -4.85 10.97
N PHE A 67 4.76 -4.59 9.95
CA PHE A 67 4.41 -4.97 8.59
C PHE A 67 4.36 -6.49 8.39
N GLU A 68 5.33 -7.23 8.90
CA GLU A 68 5.31 -8.69 8.85
C GLU A 68 4.09 -9.24 9.61
N LEU A 69 3.82 -8.72 10.80
CA LEU A 69 2.69 -9.13 11.63
C LEU A 69 1.33 -8.89 10.94
N LEU A 70 1.15 -7.72 10.31
CA LEU A 70 -0.13 -7.33 9.74
C LEU A 70 -0.34 -7.82 8.30
N CYS A 71 0.74 -8.05 7.55
CA CYS A 71 0.66 -8.25 6.11
C CYS A 71 1.30 -9.56 5.61
N ALA A 72 2.29 -10.13 6.30
CA ALA A 72 2.87 -11.43 5.95
C ALA A 72 2.19 -12.57 6.70
N TYR A 73 1.75 -12.33 7.93
CA TYR A 73 1.14 -13.35 8.77
C TYR A 73 -0.34 -13.65 8.43
N MET A 74 -0.95 -12.86 7.56
CA MET A 74 -2.29 -13.14 7.03
C MET A 74 -2.28 -14.11 5.84
N ASP A 75 -1.12 -14.67 5.49
CA ASP A 75 -0.96 -15.67 4.43
C ASP A 75 -1.25 -17.11 4.93
N ASP A 76 -0.83 -17.47 6.14
CA ASP A 76 -1.03 -18.83 6.66
C ASP A 76 -1.56 -18.84 8.10
N THR A 77 -2.75 -19.42 8.25
CA THR A 77 -3.29 -20.12 9.42
C THR A 77 -2.48 -20.03 10.71
N VAL A 78 -3.04 -19.36 11.71
CA VAL A 78 -2.71 -19.69 13.11
C VAL A 78 -3.88 -20.44 13.70
N GLU A 79 -3.81 -21.76 13.65
CA GLU A 79 -4.48 -22.55 14.67
C GLU A 79 -3.62 -22.47 15.94
N VAL A 80 -4.25 -21.99 17.01
CA VAL A 80 -3.67 -21.96 18.35
C VAL A 80 -4.31 -23.13 19.11
N PHE A 81 -3.49 -24.05 19.64
CA PHE A 81 -3.90 -25.02 20.66
C PHE A 81 -3.38 -24.56 22.02
#